data_AF-A0A6L3SZX2-F1
#
_entry.id   AF-A0A6L3SZX2-F1
#
_cell.length_a   1.000
_cell.length_b   1.000
_cell.length_c   1.000
_cell.angle_alpha   90.00
_cell.angle_beta   90.00
_cell.angle_gamma   90.00
#
_symmetry.space_group_name_H-M   'P 1'
#
loop_
_entity.id
_entity.type
_entity.pdbx_description
1 polymer ?
#
loop_
_entity_poly.entity_id
_entity_poly.type
_entity_poly.pdbx_seq_one_letter_code
_entity_poly.pdbx_strand_id
1 'polypeptide(L)'
;MSDPEAIEMPRPQGLFAGELYARGVEYLEAFEHLSEAKPDLKFAGYFLLTHSIELLLKSFLASQGVAEKIIRGKLGHDLPWVLSECESRRLPAVENLAAFVLHLHEMSNKQDLRYPTSYRLSVPRPADCLPVAHALRSAIALIVETGRNRALLQFASSTRHLGDKKVRWAD
;
A
#
# COMPACT_ATOMS: atom_id res chain seq x y z
N MET A 1 12.36 -21.99 -29.70
CA MET A 1 13.13 -21.85 -28.44
C MET A 1 12.13 -21.93 -27.31
N SER A 2 12.14 -23.02 -26.54
CA SER A 2 11.37 -23.11 -25.31
C SER A 2 11.93 -22.08 -24.33
N ASP A 3 11.09 -21.18 -23.82
CA ASP A 3 11.44 -20.30 -22.70
C ASP A 3 12.03 -21.18 -21.58
N PRO A 4 13.17 -20.84 -20.96
CA PRO A 4 13.70 -21.62 -19.85
C PRO A 4 12.61 -21.77 -18.79
N GLU A 5 12.31 -23.02 -18.44
CA GLU A 5 11.24 -23.43 -17.54
C GLU A 5 11.41 -22.70 -16.20
N ALA A 6 10.57 -21.67 -15.97
CA ALA A 6 10.61 -20.88 -14.77
C ALA A 6 10.15 -21.73 -13.58
N ILE A 7 10.89 -21.66 -12.48
CA ILE A 7 10.50 -22.37 -11.25
C ILE A 7 9.47 -21.53 -10.52
N GLU A 8 8.31 -22.12 -10.28
CA GLU A 8 7.24 -21.51 -9.51
C GLU A 8 7.52 -21.67 -8.01
N MET A 9 7.47 -20.56 -7.26
CA MET A 9 7.75 -20.54 -5.82
C MET A 9 6.78 -19.61 -5.09
N PRO A 10 6.41 -19.90 -3.83
CA PRO A 10 5.62 -18.96 -3.04
C PRO A 10 6.39 -17.66 -2.85
N ARG A 11 5.73 -16.53 -3.10
CA ARG A 11 6.35 -15.22 -2.87
C ARG A 11 6.63 -15.04 -1.37
N PRO A 12 7.88 -14.73 -0.98
CA PRO A 12 8.18 -14.38 0.40
C PRO A 12 7.35 -13.17 0.85
N GLN A 13 6.64 -13.34 1.97
CA GLN A 13 5.70 -12.33 2.48
C GLN A 13 6.36 -10.96 2.70
N GLY A 14 7.62 -10.93 3.15
CA GLY A 14 8.36 -9.67 3.32
C GLY A 14 8.69 -8.96 2.00
N LEU A 15 8.87 -9.71 0.89
CA LEU A 15 9.02 -9.10 -0.44
C LEU A 15 7.70 -8.46 -0.88
N PHE A 16 6.58 -9.16 -0.70
CA PHE A 16 5.26 -8.60 -0.97
C PHE A 16 5.00 -7.31 -0.16
N ALA A 17 5.30 -7.33 1.14
CA ALA A 17 5.20 -6.15 1.99
C ALA A 17 6.01 -4.97 1.44
N GLY A 18 7.27 -5.22 1.04
CA GLY A 18 8.14 -4.20 0.46
C GLY A 18 7.62 -3.63 -0.87
N GLU A 19 7.07 -4.48 -1.75
CA GLU A 19 6.50 -4.03 -3.03
C GLU A 19 5.25 -3.15 -2.83
N LEU A 20 4.37 -3.52 -1.89
CA LEU A 20 3.21 -2.71 -1.52
C LEU A 20 3.65 -1.35 -0.97
N TYR A 21 4.64 -1.34 -0.07
CA TYR A 21 5.17 -0.11 0.52
C TYR A 21 5.75 0.81 -0.53
N ALA A 22 6.62 0.29 -1.41
CA ALA A 22 7.21 1.07 -2.51
C ALA A 22 6.14 1.69 -3.40
N ARG A 23 5.13 0.90 -3.81
CA ARG A 23 4.01 1.41 -4.62
C ARG A 23 3.17 2.45 -3.88
N GLY A 24 2.95 2.25 -2.58
CA GLY A 24 2.26 3.22 -1.72
C GLY A 24 3.00 4.55 -1.65
N VAL A 25 4.34 4.52 -1.55
CA VAL A 25 5.19 5.72 -1.59
C VAL A 25 5.13 6.41 -2.95
N GLU A 26 5.24 5.66 -4.05
CA GLU A 26 5.11 6.22 -5.42
C GLU A 26 3.79 6.97 -5.62
N TYR A 27 2.67 6.45 -5.09
CA TYR A 27 1.37 7.14 -5.15
C TYR A 27 1.29 8.37 -4.25
N LEU A 28 1.94 8.36 -3.08
CA LEU A 28 2.01 9.55 -2.23
C LEU A 28 2.78 10.66 -2.92
N GLU A 29 3.94 10.34 -3.48
CA GLU A 29 4.76 11.28 -4.24
C GLU A 29 3.99 11.82 -5.45
N ALA A 30 3.26 10.96 -6.17
CA ALA A 30 2.42 11.40 -7.28
C ALA A 30 1.29 12.36 -6.82
N PHE A 31 0.68 12.12 -5.66
CA PHE A 31 -0.30 13.03 -5.08
C PHE A 31 0.31 14.40 -4.74
N GLU A 32 1.48 14.42 -4.10
CA GLU A 32 2.20 15.66 -3.77
C GLU A 32 2.42 16.51 -5.01
N HIS A 33 3.07 15.94 -6.04
CA HIS A 33 3.35 16.63 -7.29
C HIS A 33 2.09 17.13 -7.98
N LEU A 34 1.03 16.32 -8.01
CA LEU A 34 -0.22 16.69 -8.67
C LEU A 34 -0.95 17.81 -7.92
N SER A 35 -0.91 17.77 -6.59
CA SER A 35 -1.57 18.76 -5.74
C SER A 35 -0.97 20.16 -5.87
N GLU A 36 0.33 20.24 -6.16
CA GLU A 36 1.05 21.49 -6.41
C GLU A 36 0.91 21.95 -7.87
N ALA A 37 1.12 21.05 -8.83
CA ALA A 37 1.23 21.42 -10.24
C ALA A 37 -0.11 21.52 -10.98
N LYS A 38 -1.12 20.77 -10.55
CA LYS A 38 -2.40 20.62 -11.24
C LYS A 38 -3.59 20.56 -10.24
N PRO A 39 -3.92 21.66 -9.54
CA PRO A 39 -5.05 21.69 -8.60
C PRO A 39 -6.40 21.27 -9.23
N ASP A 40 -6.58 21.49 -10.54
CA ASP A 40 -7.77 21.09 -11.28
C ASP A 40 -7.96 19.56 -11.33
N LEU A 41 -6.88 18.79 -11.19
CA LEU A 41 -6.88 17.33 -11.14
C LEU A 41 -7.05 16.78 -9.72
N LYS A 42 -7.61 17.57 -8.79
CA LYS A 42 -7.81 17.20 -7.39
C LYS A 42 -8.38 15.79 -7.21
N PHE A 43 -9.39 15.38 -7.98
CA PHE A 43 -10.01 14.05 -7.83
C PHE A 43 -9.04 12.92 -8.11
N ALA A 44 -8.23 13.04 -9.17
CA ALA A 44 -7.16 12.09 -9.46
C ALA A 44 -6.09 12.13 -8.36
N GLY A 45 -5.82 13.30 -7.78
CA GLY A 45 -4.94 13.43 -6.63
C GLY A 45 -5.44 12.65 -5.42
N TYR A 46 -6.68 12.88 -4.97
CA TYR A 46 -7.24 12.14 -3.84
C TYR A 46 -7.38 10.65 -4.14
N PHE A 47 -7.60 10.27 -5.40
CA PHE A 47 -7.56 8.87 -5.80
C PHE A 47 -6.20 8.22 -5.51
N LEU A 48 -5.11 8.89 -5.91
CA LEU A 48 -3.73 8.45 -5.62
C LEU A 48 -3.46 8.40 -4.12
N LEU A 49 -3.87 9.42 -3.38
CA LEU A 49 -3.72 9.48 -1.93
C LEU A 49 -4.43 8.33 -1.21
N THR A 50 -5.70 8.05 -1.56
CA THR A 50 -6.45 6.93 -1.01
C THR A 50 -5.73 5.60 -1.27
N HIS A 51 -5.23 5.39 -2.49
CA HIS A 51 -4.50 4.17 -2.83
C HIS A 51 -3.14 4.09 -2.12
N SER A 52 -2.46 5.22 -1.94
CA SER A 52 -1.23 5.28 -1.15
C SER A 52 -1.47 4.78 0.28
N ILE A 53 -2.45 5.35 0.98
CA ILE A 53 -2.78 4.97 2.37
C ILE A 53 -3.17 3.49 2.44
N GLU A 54 -4.01 3.02 1.51
CA GLU A 54 -4.41 1.61 1.45
C GLU A 54 -3.20 0.68 1.32
N LEU A 55 -2.29 0.98 0.39
CA LEU A 55 -1.10 0.17 0.14
C LEU A 55 -0.11 0.21 1.30
N LEU A 56 0.06 1.37 1.94
CA LEU A 56 0.89 1.51 3.13
C LEU A 56 0.33 0.66 4.29
N LEU A 57 -0.96 0.74 4.59
CA LEU A 57 -1.58 -0.10 5.62
C LEU A 57 -1.48 -1.61 5.28
N LYS A 58 -1.74 -1.98 4.03
CA LYS A 58 -1.59 -3.37 3.58
C LYS A 58 -0.14 -3.85 3.65
N SER A 59 0.84 -2.99 3.39
CA SER A 59 2.26 -3.32 3.54
C SER A 59 2.61 -3.63 4.99
N PHE A 60 2.04 -2.87 5.94
CA PHE A 60 2.15 -3.17 7.36
C PHE A 60 1.55 -4.54 7.68
N LEU A 61 0.31 -4.83 7.27
CA LEU A 61 -0.31 -6.14 7.49
C LEU A 61 0.52 -7.28 6.89
N ALA A 62 1.05 -7.10 5.69
CA ALA A 62 1.91 -8.08 5.06
C ALA A 62 3.19 -8.30 5.89
N SER A 63 3.81 -7.23 6.41
CA SER A 63 4.99 -7.32 7.28
C SER A 63 4.69 -8.05 8.61
N GLN A 64 3.44 -8.01 9.07
CA GLN A 64 2.96 -8.73 10.25
C GLN A 64 2.52 -10.18 9.95
N GLY A 65 2.76 -10.68 8.74
CA GLY A 65 2.48 -12.06 8.36
C GLY A 65 1.04 -12.33 7.90
N VAL A 66 0.22 -11.31 7.65
CA VAL A 66 -1.13 -11.50 7.10
C VAL A 66 -1.01 -12.00 5.66
N ALA A 67 -1.56 -13.19 5.39
CA ALA A 67 -1.41 -13.85 4.08
C ALA A 67 -1.89 -12.97 2.92
N GLU A 68 -1.14 -12.99 1.82
CA GLU A 68 -1.45 -12.23 0.60
C GLU A 68 -2.90 -12.40 0.11
N LYS A 69 -3.41 -13.63 0.10
CA LYS A 69 -4.81 -13.92 -0.28
C LYS A 69 -5.84 -13.18 0.57
N ILE A 70 -5.54 -12.93 1.84
CA ILE A 70 -6.42 -12.16 2.75
C ILE A 70 -6.33 -10.67 2.39
N ILE A 71 -5.12 -10.17 2.15
CA ILE A 71 -4.87 -8.77 1.80
C ILE A 71 -5.50 -8.39 0.46
N ARG A 72 -5.40 -9.25 -0.54
CA ARG A 72 -5.97 -9.00 -1.88
C ARG A 72 -7.46 -9.31 -1.96
N GLY A 73 -7.90 -10.40 -1.33
CA GLY A 73 -9.26 -10.89 -1.43
C GLY A 73 -10.18 -10.28 -0.38
N LYS A 74 -9.99 -10.68 0.88
CA LYS A 74 -10.91 -10.34 1.97
C LYS A 74 -10.90 -8.84 2.27
N LEU A 75 -9.72 -8.25 2.52
CA LEU A 75 -9.62 -6.85 2.92
C LEU A 75 -10.00 -5.87 1.79
N GLY A 76 -9.90 -6.32 0.53
CA GLY A 76 -10.38 -5.56 -0.63
C GLY A 76 -9.92 -4.10 -0.61
N HIS A 77 -10.82 -3.16 -0.89
CA HIS A 77 -10.59 -1.72 -0.82
C HIS A 77 -11.30 -1.06 0.39
N ASP A 78 -11.60 -1.85 1.42
CA ASP A 78 -12.26 -1.37 2.64
C ASP A 78 -11.22 -0.77 3.60
N LEU A 79 -10.92 0.51 3.41
CA LEU A 79 -9.93 1.24 4.20
C LEU A 79 -10.20 1.20 5.72
N PRO A 80 -11.44 1.42 6.22
CA PRO A 80 -11.75 1.30 7.65
C PRO A 80 -11.46 -0.09 8.20
N TRP A 81 -11.81 -1.15 7.47
CA TRP A 81 -11.50 -2.50 7.90
C TRP A 81 -10.00 -2.79 7.88
N VAL A 82 -9.30 -2.36 6.83
CA VAL A 82 -7.83 -2.47 6.74
C VAL A 82 -7.16 -1.77 7.92
N LEU A 83 -7.61 -0.57 8.30
CA LEU A 83 -7.07 0.14 9.45
C LEU A 83 -7.34 -0.61 10.76
N SER A 84 -8.57 -1.08 10.98
CA SER A 84 -8.93 -1.87 12.17
C SER A 84 -8.03 -3.12 12.32
N GLU A 85 -7.76 -3.82 11.22
CA GLU A 85 -6.82 -4.94 11.23
C GLU A 85 -5.39 -4.51 11.58
N CYS A 86 -4.95 -3.33 11.12
CA CYS A 86 -3.64 -2.79 11.48
C CYS A 86 -3.56 -2.43 12.97
N GLU A 87 -4.59 -1.78 13.50
CA GLU A 87 -4.70 -1.42 14.92
C GLU A 87 -4.69 -2.65 15.82
N SER A 88 -5.42 -3.71 15.44
CA SER A 88 -5.40 -5.01 16.15
C SER A 88 -3.99 -5.63 16.23
N ARG A 89 -3.10 -5.22 15.32
CA ARG A 89 -1.70 -5.66 15.21
C ARG A 89 -0.71 -4.62 15.70
N ARG A 90 -1.18 -3.65 16.49
CA ARG A 90 -0.36 -2.60 17.11
C ARG A 90 0.36 -1.74 16.07
N LEU A 91 -0.37 -1.30 15.05
CA LEU A 91 0.10 -0.22 14.17
C LEU A 91 0.63 0.93 15.06
N PRO A 92 1.84 1.46 14.78
CA PRO A 92 2.36 2.59 15.55
C PRO A 92 1.39 3.77 15.46
N ALA A 93 1.26 4.52 16.55
CA ALA A 93 0.31 5.63 16.62
C ALA A 93 0.64 6.72 15.59
N VAL A 94 -0.35 7.06 14.77
CA VAL A 94 -0.30 8.15 13.80
C VAL A 94 -1.48 9.07 14.11
N GLU A 95 -1.17 10.33 14.43
CA GLU A 95 -2.20 11.31 14.78
C GLU A 95 -3.20 11.50 13.64
N ASN A 96 -4.49 11.57 13.98
CA ASN A 96 -5.60 11.79 13.05
C ASN A 96 -5.80 10.72 11.96
N LEU A 97 -5.04 9.62 11.96
CA LEU A 97 -5.12 8.59 10.92
C LEU A 97 -6.52 7.97 10.79
N ALA A 98 -7.18 7.65 11.91
CA ALA A 98 -8.51 7.04 11.88
C ALA A 98 -9.58 7.96 11.27
N ALA A 99 -9.62 9.22 11.70
CA ALA A 99 -10.52 10.23 11.13
C ALA A 99 -10.23 10.43 9.63
N PHE A 100 -8.95 10.48 9.27
CA PHE A 100 -8.51 10.65 7.89
C PHE A 100 -8.90 9.46 6.99
N VAL A 101 -8.70 8.23 7.47
CA VAL A 101 -9.10 6.99 6.78
C VAL A 101 -10.61 6.95 6.54
N LEU A 102 -11.41 7.33 7.54
CA LEU A 102 -12.87 7.38 7.40
C LEU A 102 -13.28 8.38 6.31
N HIS A 103 -12.71 9.58 6.34
CA HIS A 103 -12.99 10.63 5.36
C HIS A 103 -12.62 10.22 3.93
N LEU A 104 -11.44 9.62 3.74
CA LEU A 104 -11.01 9.10 2.44
C LEU A 104 -11.90 7.96 1.94
N HIS A 105 -12.32 7.07 2.84
CA HIS A 105 -13.22 5.98 2.50
C HIS A 105 -14.56 6.51 1.98
N GLU A 106 -15.19 7.44 2.70
CA GLU A 106 -16.45 8.07 2.28
C GLU A 106 -16.33 8.75 0.91
N MET A 107 -15.23 9.48 0.67
CA MET A 107 -14.98 10.13 -0.62
C MET A 107 -14.70 9.17 -1.77
N SER A 108 -14.05 8.04 -1.49
CA SER A 108 -13.72 7.03 -2.49
C SER A 108 -14.86 6.06 -2.78
N ASN A 109 -15.89 6.06 -1.93
CA ASN A 109 -17.07 5.22 -2.07
C ASN A 109 -17.75 5.50 -3.42
N LYS A 110 -18.41 4.48 -3.99
CA LYS A 110 -19.08 4.55 -5.30
C LYS A 110 -18.22 4.99 -6.49
N GLN A 111 -16.89 4.96 -6.38
CA GLN A 111 -15.97 5.40 -7.42
C GLN A 111 -16.02 6.91 -7.70
N ASP A 112 -16.50 7.73 -6.76
CA ASP A 112 -16.73 9.17 -6.99
C ASP A 112 -15.42 9.95 -7.29
N LEU A 113 -14.27 9.46 -6.81
CA LEU A 113 -12.95 9.99 -7.18
C LEU A 113 -12.52 9.65 -8.62
N ARG A 114 -13.06 8.57 -9.20
CA ARG A 114 -12.77 8.15 -10.59
C ARG A 114 -13.77 8.73 -11.58
N TYR A 115 -15.03 8.81 -11.17
CA TYR A 115 -16.13 9.30 -11.97
C TYR A 115 -16.89 10.36 -11.17
N PRO A 116 -16.43 11.63 -11.21
CA PRO A 116 -17.11 12.70 -10.49
C PRO A 116 -18.53 12.85 -11.04
N THR A 117 -19.50 12.29 -10.33
CA THR A 117 -20.92 12.56 -10.53
C THR A 117 -21.25 13.92 -9.92
N SER A 118 -22.44 14.48 -10.16
CA SER A 118 -22.85 15.86 -9.84
C SER A 118 -22.83 16.27 -8.34
N TYR A 119 -22.15 15.51 -7.47
CA TYR A 119 -21.92 15.83 -6.06
C TYR A 119 -20.78 16.82 -5.84
N ARG A 120 -20.95 17.73 -4.87
CA ARG A 120 -19.87 18.55 -4.34
C ARG A 120 -19.11 17.73 -3.29
N LEU A 121 -18.05 17.04 -3.71
CA LEU A 121 -17.10 16.44 -2.77
C LEU A 121 -16.28 17.56 -2.11
N SER A 122 -16.42 17.68 -0.79
CA SER A 122 -15.54 18.53 0.03
C SER A 122 -14.32 17.71 0.43
N VAL A 123 -13.18 18.05 -0.16
CA VAL A 123 -11.91 17.37 0.09
C VAL A 123 -11.03 18.23 1.02
N PRO A 124 -10.39 17.64 2.06
CA PRO A 124 -9.48 18.36 2.95
C PRO A 124 -8.29 18.89 2.16
N ARG A 125 -7.66 20.01 2.52
CA ARG A 125 -6.58 20.57 1.69
C ARG A 125 -5.38 19.60 1.67
N PRO A 126 -4.58 19.55 0.58
CA PRO A 126 -3.37 18.73 0.55
C PRO A 126 -2.44 18.95 1.74
N ALA A 127 -2.28 20.21 2.17
CA ALA A 127 -1.48 20.57 3.36
C ALA A 127 -1.98 19.95 4.68
N ASP A 128 -3.27 19.61 4.77
CA ASP A 128 -3.84 18.92 5.93
C ASP A 128 -3.68 17.39 5.81
N CYS A 129 -3.55 16.87 4.59
CA CYS A 129 -3.48 15.44 4.29
C CYS A 129 -2.06 14.87 4.36
N LEU A 130 -1.11 15.61 3.77
CA LEU A 130 0.28 15.17 3.62
C LEU A 130 0.95 14.83 4.96
N PRO A 131 0.79 15.61 6.05
CA PRO A 131 1.39 15.27 7.33
C PRO A 131 0.95 13.90 7.85
N VAL A 132 -0.33 13.54 7.72
CA VAL A 132 -0.87 12.25 8.17
C VAL A 132 -0.30 11.10 7.31
N ALA A 133 -0.28 11.27 5.99
CA ALA A 133 0.25 10.26 5.06
C ALA A 133 1.75 10.03 5.25
N HIS A 134 2.54 11.09 5.42
CA HIS A 134 3.97 11.00 5.72
C HIS A 134 4.24 10.38 7.09
N ALA A 135 3.43 10.71 8.09
CA ALA A 135 3.54 10.13 9.42
C ALA A 135 3.27 8.61 9.37
N LEU A 136 2.26 8.16 8.62
CA LEU A 136 2.03 6.73 8.37
C LEU A 136 3.20 6.07 7.64
N ARG A 137 3.67 6.65 6.54
CA ARG A 137 4.82 6.16 5.78
C ARG A 137 6.04 5.96 6.69
N SER A 138 6.33 6.95 7.53
CA SER A 138 7.48 6.96 8.43
C SER A 138 7.33 5.95 9.56
N ALA A 139 6.14 5.87 10.15
CA ALA A 139 5.80 4.96 11.24
C ALA A 139 6.04 3.49 10.88
N ILE A 140 5.75 3.10 9.64
CA ILE A 140 5.84 1.69 9.22
C ILE A 140 7.13 1.37 8.44
N ALA A 141 7.91 2.37 8.03
CA ALA A 141 9.08 2.22 7.15
C ALA A 141 10.04 1.13 7.65
N LEU A 142 10.55 1.28 8.88
CA LEU A 142 11.53 0.36 9.46
C LEU A 142 10.97 -1.07 9.59
N ILE A 143 9.69 -1.20 9.94
CA ILE A 143 9.01 -2.50 10.11
C ILE A 143 8.99 -3.24 8.77
N VAL A 144 8.54 -2.55 7.72
CA VAL A 144 8.42 -3.14 6.38
C VAL A 144 9.80 -3.41 5.78
N GLU A 145 10.74 -2.46 5.87
CA GLU A 145 12.10 -2.61 5.33
C GLU A 145 12.87 -3.76 5.99
N THR A 146 12.77 -3.89 7.30
CA THR A 146 13.39 -5.00 8.03
C THR A 146 12.80 -6.34 7.59
N GLY A 147 11.47 -6.42 7.47
CA GLY A 147 10.77 -7.60 6.96
C GLY A 147 11.18 -7.96 5.53
N ARG A 148 11.27 -6.95 4.65
CA ARG A 148 11.71 -7.11 3.27
C ARG A 148 13.15 -7.60 3.17
N ASN A 149 14.07 -6.98 3.90
CA ASN A 149 15.49 -7.34 3.87
C ASN A 149 15.70 -8.77 4.41
N ARG A 150 15.01 -9.15 5.49
CA ARG A 150 15.04 -10.53 6.00
C ARG A 150 14.52 -11.53 4.96
N ALA A 151 13.39 -11.23 4.33
CA ALA A 151 12.81 -12.08 3.31
C ALA A 151 13.73 -12.21 2.07
N LEU A 152 14.37 -11.11 1.65
CA LEU A 152 15.32 -11.10 0.54
C LEU A 152 16.53 -11.99 0.83
N LEU A 153 17.13 -11.84 2.02
CA LEU A 153 18.28 -12.65 2.44
C LEU A 153 17.90 -14.14 2.54
N GLN A 154 16.75 -14.44 3.13
CA GLN A 154 16.26 -15.81 3.25
C GLN A 154 15.98 -16.43 1.88
N PHE A 155 15.36 -15.68 0.97
CA PHE A 155 15.09 -16.11 -0.39
C PHE A 155 16.37 -16.33 -1.19
N ALA A 156 17.33 -15.41 -1.13
CA ALA A 156 18.63 -15.56 -1.79
C ALA A 156 19.40 -16.78 -1.25
N SER A 157 19.34 -17.01 0.06
CA SER A 157 19.95 -18.19 0.67
C SER A 157 19.25 -19.48 0.24
N SER A 158 17.92 -19.50 0.19
CA SER A 158 17.15 -20.71 -0.13
C SER A 158 17.18 -21.05 -1.62
N THR A 159 17.31 -20.05 -2.50
CA THR A 159 17.34 -20.26 -3.96
C THR A 159 18.74 -20.36 -4.55
N ARG A 160 19.80 -20.29 -3.74
CA ARG A 160 21.19 -20.40 -4.22
C ARG A 160 21.44 -21.63 -5.08
N HIS A 161 20.80 -22.75 -4.75
CA HIS A 161 20.92 -24.01 -5.48
C HIS A 161 20.25 -24.00 -6.87
N LEU A 162 19.42 -22.98 -7.16
CA LEU A 162 18.71 -22.84 -8.44
C LEU A 162 19.58 -22.19 -9.54
N GLY A 163 20.72 -21.58 -9.19
CA GLY A 163 21.61 -20.93 -10.16
C GLY A 163 20.90 -19.81 -10.93
N ASP A 164 21.04 -19.80 -12.26
CA ASP A 164 20.46 -18.78 -13.16
C ASP A 164 19.01 -19.06 -13.60
N LYS A 165 18.34 -20.03 -12.97
CA LYS A 165 16.94 -20.34 -13.30
C LYS A 165 16.03 -19.18 -12.89
N LYS A 166 15.15 -18.77 -13.81
CA LYS A 166 14.14 -17.75 -13.52
C LYS A 166 13.14 -18.27 -12.49
N VAL A 167 12.83 -17.46 -11.49
CA VAL A 167 11.77 -17.74 -10.51
C VAL A 167 10.53 -16.93 -10.88
N ARG A 168 9.36 -17.58 -10.81
CA ARG A 168 8.05 -16.95 -10.91
C ARG A 168 7.31 -17.14 -9.59
N TRP A 169 6.59 -16.13 -9.13
CA TRP A 169 5.74 -16.26 -7.95
C TRP A 169 4.52 -17.12 -8.27
N ALA A 170 4.22 -18.06 -7.39
CA ALA A 170 2.96 -18.79 -7.39
C ALA A 170 1.83 -17.83 -7.03
N ASP A 171 0.79 -17.79 -7.86
CA ASP A 171 -0.43 -16.98 -7.65
C ASP A 171 -1.32 -17.54 -6.51
#